data_AF-A0A9E4QIK7-F1
#
_entry.id   AF-A0A9E4QIK7-F1
#
_cell.length_a   1.000
_cell.length_b   1.000
_cell.length_c   1.000
_cell.angle_alpha   90.00
_cell.angle_beta   90.00
_cell.angle_gamma   90.00
#
_symmetry.space_group_name_H-M   'P 1'
#
loop_
_entity.id
_entity.type
_entity.pdbx_description
1 polymer ?
#
loop_
_entity_poly.entity_id
_entity_poly.type
_entity_poly.pdbx_seq_one_letter_code
_entity_poly.pdbx_strand_id
1 'polypeptide(L)'
;GVEPLALWQAVRKGAQGRRGTFEGLAEHLLPGKFDPPDFALKLARKDVDLAVSVGREFDVPMRLANLALAEMTEAINRGWGDRDSRVAMLLQEERAGVEVRVDEDVLNAILEAEKNA
;
A
#
# COMPACT_ATOMS: atom_id res chain seq x y z
N GLY A 1 -11.12 -20.03 15.92
CA GLY A 1 -10.83 -19.17 14.75
C GLY A 1 -11.72 -17.94 14.79
N VAL A 2 -11.40 -16.91 14.01
CA VAL A 2 -12.26 -15.72 13.85
C VAL A 2 -13.46 -16.08 12.96
N GLU A 3 -14.65 -15.59 13.30
CA GLU A 3 -15.86 -15.85 12.50
C GLU A 3 -15.77 -15.11 11.14
N PRO A 4 -16.01 -15.79 10.00
CA PRO A 4 -15.78 -15.21 8.67
C PRO A 4 -16.59 -13.94 8.35
N LEU A 5 -17.86 -13.87 8.74
CA LEU A 5 -18.70 -12.70 8.48
C LEU A 5 -18.22 -11.48 9.27
N ALA A 6 -17.87 -11.66 10.54
CA ALA A 6 -17.30 -10.63 11.40
C ALA A 6 -15.97 -10.12 10.84
N LEU A 7 -15.09 -11.03 10.38
CA LEU A 7 -13.84 -10.66 9.73
C LEU A 7 -14.08 -9.84 8.46
N TRP A 8 -14.96 -10.31 7.58
CA TRP A 8 -15.28 -9.59 6.35
C TRP A 8 -15.88 -8.20 6.65
N GLN A 9 -16.79 -8.09 7.62
CA GLN A 9 -17.37 -6.81 8.02
C GLN A 9 -16.31 -5.83 8.54
N ALA A 10 -15.33 -6.30 9.31
CA ALA A 10 -14.23 -5.49 9.80
C ALA A 10 -13.35 -4.97 8.64
N VAL A 11 -12.95 -5.86 7.72
CA VAL A 11 -12.13 -5.49 6.54
C VAL A 11 -12.89 -4.55 5.61
N ARG A 12 -14.17 -4.82 5.33
CA ARG A 12 -15.02 -4.02 4.45
C ARG A 12 -15.21 -2.58 4.94
N LYS A 13 -15.26 -2.37 6.26
CA LYS A 13 -15.36 -1.05 6.89
C LYS A 13 -14.00 -0.35 7.06
N GLY A 14 -12.90 -1.09 6.92
CA GLY A 14 -11.54 -0.58 7.01
C GLY A 14 -11.15 0.32 5.83
N ALA A 15 -9.94 0.88 5.89
CA ALA A 15 -9.43 1.79 4.87
C ALA A 15 -9.44 1.16 3.46
N GLN A 16 -8.94 -0.07 3.34
CA GLN A 16 -8.88 -0.79 2.06
C GLN A 16 -10.26 -1.25 1.57
N GLY A 17 -11.18 -1.58 2.49
CA GLY A 17 -12.52 -2.02 2.11
C GLY A 17 -13.47 -0.90 1.66
N ARG A 18 -13.12 0.36 1.97
CA ARG A 18 -13.93 1.55 1.60
C ARG A 18 -13.40 2.29 0.37
N ARG A 19 -12.11 2.16 0.06
CA ARG A 19 -11.47 2.85 -1.07
C ARG A 19 -11.56 2.02 -2.35
N GLY A 20 -11.57 2.71 -3.49
CA GLY A 20 -11.39 2.07 -4.79
C GLY A 20 -9.97 1.53 -4.96
N THR A 21 -9.81 0.48 -5.75
CA THR A 21 -8.53 -0.22 -5.94
C THR A 21 -7.40 0.70 -6.40
N PHE A 22 -7.70 1.73 -7.19
CA PHE A 22 -6.70 2.62 -7.78
C PHE A 22 -6.61 4.00 -7.13
N GLU A 23 -7.43 4.28 -6.12
CA GLU A 23 -7.47 5.59 -5.45
C GLU A 23 -6.09 5.97 -4.87
N GLY A 24 -5.40 4.99 -4.29
CA GLY A 24 -4.07 5.20 -3.71
C GLY A 24 -2.98 5.59 -4.71
N LEU A 25 -3.17 5.30 -6.01
CA LEU A 25 -2.24 5.74 -7.05
C LEU A 25 -2.34 7.23 -7.27
N ALA A 26 -3.57 7.73 -7.40
CA ALA A 26 -3.85 9.14 -7.59
C ALA A 26 -3.42 9.96 -6.37
N GLU A 27 -3.60 9.43 -5.16
CA GLU A 27 -3.20 10.15 -3.95
C GLU A 27 -1.67 10.27 -3.81
N HIS A 28 -0.88 9.28 -4.26
CA HIS A 28 0.56 9.18 -3.88
C HIS A 28 1.51 8.89 -5.03
N LEU A 29 1.36 7.75 -5.74
CA LEU A 29 2.34 7.35 -6.76
C LEU A 29 2.39 8.33 -7.93
N LEU A 30 1.23 8.66 -8.50
CA LEU A 30 1.13 9.56 -9.65
C LEU A 30 1.65 10.97 -9.34
N PRO A 31 1.27 11.63 -8.24
CA PRO A 31 1.87 12.93 -7.88
C PRO A 31 3.28 12.81 -7.27
N GLY A 32 3.80 11.60 -7.05
CA GLY A 32 5.12 11.37 -6.44
C GLY A 32 5.22 11.79 -4.97
N LYS A 33 4.10 11.84 -4.24
CA LYS A 33 4.03 12.30 -2.85
C LYS A 33 3.97 11.13 -1.89
N PHE A 34 4.94 11.08 -0.98
CA PHE A 34 5.02 10.04 0.07
C PHE A 34 5.29 10.64 1.45
N ASP A 35 5.26 11.98 1.55
CA ASP A 35 5.60 12.75 2.73
C ASP A 35 4.60 13.92 2.86
N PRO A 36 3.94 14.12 4.02
CA PRO A 36 3.96 13.25 5.20
C PRO A 36 3.27 11.90 4.93
N PRO A 37 3.59 10.84 5.69
CA PRO A 37 2.95 9.54 5.53
C PRO A 37 1.51 9.52 6.08
N ASP A 38 0.55 8.97 5.33
CA ASP A 38 -0.74 8.54 5.92
C ASP A 38 -0.50 7.34 6.83
N PHE A 39 0.39 6.44 6.40
CA PHE A 39 0.83 5.30 7.17
C PHE A 39 2.28 4.93 6.84
N ALA A 40 3.18 5.04 7.82
CA ALA A 40 4.61 4.84 7.59
C ALA A 40 4.95 3.40 7.14
N LEU A 41 5.83 3.26 6.15
CA LEU A 41 6.24 1.98 5.59
C LEU A 41 6.74 0.99 6.67
N LYS A 42 7.52 1.47 7.65
CA LYS A 42 8.01 0.63 8.75
C LYS A 42 6.90 -0.01 9.58
N LEU A 43 5.76 0.68 9.75
CA LEU A 43 4.60 0.16 10.47
C LEU A 43 3.86 -0.86 9.62
N ALA A 44 3.66 -0.57 8.33
CA ALA A 44 3.07 -1.52 7.39
C ALA A 44 3.88 -2.82 7.29
N ARG A 45 5.20 -2.73 7.17
CA ARG A 45 6.11 -3.88 7.18
C ARG A 45 5.97 -4.70 8.47
N LYS A 46 5.90 -4.05 9.62
CA LYS A 46 5.73 -4.71 10.93
C LYS A 46 4.41 -5.48 11.00
N ASP A 47 3.33 -4.93 10.49
CA ASP A 47 2.02 -5.61 10.49
C ASP A 47 2.00 -6.83 9.54
N VAL A 48 2.64 -6.72 8.37
CA VAL A 48 2.79 -7.86 7.43
C VAL A 48 3.69 -8.96 8.01
N ASP A 49 4.78 -8.59 8.69
CA ASP A 49 5.68 -9.53 9.39
C ASP A 49 4.93 -10.33 10.45
N LEU A 50 4.06 -9.66 11.22
CA LEU A 50 3.18 -10.31 12.19
C LEU A 50 2.19 -11.28 11.51
N ALA A 51 1.53 -10.85 10.43
CA ALA A 51 0.59 -11.69 9.70
C ALA A 51 1.25 -12.95 9.11
N VAL A 52 2.45 -12.82 8.52
CA VAL A 52 3.25 -13.94 8.00
C VAL A 52 3.69 -14.87 9.14
N SER A 53 4.07 -14.31 10.29
CA SER A 53 4.48 -15.10 11.47
C SER A 53 3.33 -15.95 12.01
N VAL A 54 2.13 -15.37 12.14
CA VAL A 54 0.92 -16.13 12.51
C VAL A 54 0.61 -17.20 11.46
N GLY A 55 0.73 -16.89 10.18
CA GLY A 55 0.56 -17.88 9.11
C GLY A 55 1.49 -19.08 9.28
N ARG A 56 2.75 -18.85 9.65
CA ARG A 56 3.72 -19.92 9.92
C ARG A 56 3.36 -20.76 11.15
N GLU A 57 2.88 -20.14 12.22
CA GLU A 57 2.47 -20.83 13.45
C GLU A 57 1.34 -21.84 13.21
N PHE A 58 0.45 -21.55 12.26
CA PHE A 58 -0.70 -22.37 11.93
C PHE A 58 -0.55 -23.13 10.60
N ASP A 59 0.68 -23.28 10.09
CA ASP A 59 0.98 -23.98 8.82
C ASP A 59 0.17 -23.48 7.60
N VAL A 60 -0.18 -22.19 7.59
CA VAL A 60 -0.91 -21.54 6.49
C VAL A 60 0.08 -20.97 5.46
N PRO A 61 0.02 -21.40 4.19
CA PRO A 61 0.96 -20.94 3.16
C PRO A 61 0.65 -19.50 2.69
N MET A 62 1.38 -18.52 3.21
CA MET A 62 1.19 -17.09 2.95
C MET A 62 2.07 -16.55 1.80
N ARG A 63 2.08 -17.21 0.63
CA ARG A 63 3.08 -16.94 -0.46
C ARG A 63 3.15 -15.46 -0.87
N LEU A 64 2.00 -14.82 -1.13
CA LEU A 64 1.96 -13.43 -1.58
C LEU A 64 2.38 -12.45 -0.47
N ALA A 65 1.98 -12.70 0.78
CA ALA A 65 2.37 -11.86 1.91
C ALA A 65 3.88 -11.94 2.19
N ASN A 66 4.52 -13.10 1.99
CA ASN A 66 5.97 -13.24 2.10
C ASN A 66 6.70 -12.44 1.02
N LEU A 67 6.20 -12.44 -0.22
CA LEU A 67 6.76 -11.59 -1.29
C LEU A 67 6.59 -10.11 -0.95
N ALA A 68 5.40 -9.70 -0.50
CA ALA A 68 5.17 -8.32 -0.07
C ALA A 68 6.08 -7.90 1.08
N LEU A 69 6.33 -8.79 2.06
CA LEU A 69 7.27 -8.54 3.16
C LEU A 69 8.70 -8.33 2.66
N ALA A 70 9.14 -9.08 1.64
CA ALA A 70 10.44 -8.91 1.03
C ALA A 70 10.56 -7.55 0.31
N GLU A 71 9.56 -7.17 -0.48
CA GLU A 71 9.50 -5.85 -1.15
C GLU A 71 9.54 -4.70 -0.14
N MET A 72 8.74 -4.77 0.92
CA MET A 72 8.73 -3.77 1.98
C MET A 72 10.08 -3.67 2.69
N THR A 73 10.75 -4.81 2.92
CA THR A 73 12.07 -4.85 3.55
C THR A 73 13.12 -4.24 2.63
N GLU A 74 13.05 -4.52 1.32
CA GLU A 74 13.92 -3.91 0.32
C GLU A 74 13.75 -2.37 0.26
N ALA A 75 12.52 -1.88 0.33
CA ALA A 75 12.23 -0.44 0.40
C ALA A 75 12.74 0.21 1.70
N ILE A 76 12.61 -0.47 2.85
CA ILE A 76 13.17 0.00 4.12
C ILE A 76 14.70 0.08 4.06
N ASN A 77 15.36 -0.88 3.40
CA ASN A 77 16.81 -0.88 3.24
C ASN A 77 17.33 0.31 2.41
N ARG A 78 16.47 0.96 1.61
CA ARG A 78 16.76 2.22 0.92
C ARG A 78 16.54 3.47 1.78
N GLY A 79 16.19 3.29 3.06
CA GLY A 79 15.91 4.37 3.99
C GLY A 79 14.49 4.93 3.90
N TRP A 80 13.57 4.28 3.19
CA TRP A 80 12.20 4.79 3.01
C TRP A 80 11.22 4.44 4.14
N GLY A 81 11.72 3.93 5.27
CA GLY A 81 10.87 3.41 6.36
C GLY A 81 9.91 4.42 6.99
N ASP A 82 10.27 5.71 6.99
CA ASP A 82 9.46 6.80 7.54
C ASP A 82 8.51 7.46 6.53
N ARG A 83 8.65 7.14 5.24
CA ARG A 83 7.77 7.61 4.17
C ARG A 83 6.49 6.78 4.14
N ASP A 84 5.49 7.23 3.39
CA ASP A 84 4.24 6.50 3.24
C ASP A 84 4.48 5.07 2.72
N SER A 85 3.71 4.10 3.20
CA SER A 85 3.80 2.69 2.81
C SER A 85 3.79 2.43 1.30
N ARG A 86 3.12 3.28 0.51
CA ARG A 86 3.08 3.20 -0.96
C ARG A 86 4.42 3.53 -1.63
N VAL A 87 5.39 4.07 -0.90
CA VAL A 87 6.75 4.33 -1.41
C VAL A 87 7.44 3.05 -1.92
N ALA A 88 7.04 1.87 -1.43
CA ALA A 88 7.55 0.60 -1.93
C ALA A 88 7.28 0.39 -3.44
N MET A 89 6.29 1.08 -4.01
CA MET A 89 6.01 1.04 -5.45
C MET A 89 7.15 1.61 -6.29
N LEU A 90 7.99 2.50 -5.73
CA LEU A 90 9.17 3.04 -6.40
C LEU A 90 10.21 1.96 -6.73
N LEU A 91 10.20 0.82 -6.03
CA LEU A 91 11.06 -0.32 -6.41
C LEU A 91 10.77 -0.80 -7.82
N GLN A 92 9.50 -0.77 -8.24
CA GLN A 92 9.13 -1.18 -9.59
C GLN A 92 9.55 -0.16 -10.65
N GLU A 93 9.51 1.13 -10.31
CA GLU A 93 10.05 2.21 -11.14
C GLU A 93 11.56 2.05 -11.35
N GLU A 94 12.31 1.82 -10.27
CA GLU A 94 13.76 1.57 -10.33
C GLU A 94 14.10 0.36 -11.21
N ARG A 95 13.37 -0.76 -11.03
CA ARG A 95 13.59 -1.99 -11.81
C ARG A 95 13.30 -1.80 -13.29
N ALA A 96 12.32 -0.97 -13.63
CA ALA A 96 11.93 -0.69 -15.00
C ALA A 96 12.71 0.46 -15.64
N GLY A 97 13.43 1.27 -14.84
CA GLY A 97 14.15 2.45 -15.33
C GLY A 97 13.21 3.55 -15.83
N VAL A 98 12.00 3.65 -15.25
CA VAL A 98 10.98 4.64 -15.63
C VAL A 98 10.50 5.40 -14.41
N GLU A 99 9.89 6.56 -14.62
CA GLU A 99 9.21 7.32 -13.58
C GLU A 99 7.72 7.45 -13.91
N VAL A 100 6.83 7.04 -13.00
CA VAL A 100 5.38 7.12 -13.21
C VAL A 100 4.86 8.37 -12.49
N ARG A 101 4.84 9.49 -13.21
CA ARG A 101 4.37 10.79 -12.68
C ARG A 101 3.27 11.40 -13.53
N VAL A 102 2.38 12.11 -12.86
CA VAL A 102 1.34 12.94 -13.45
C VAL A 102 1.34 14.28 -12.71
N ASP A 103 1.18 15.36 -13.46
CA ASP A 103 1.00 16.69 -12.88
C ASP A 103 -0.23 16.72 -11.96
N GLU A 104 -0.05 17.26 -10.74
CA GLU A 104 -1.07 17.21 -9.70
C GLU A 104 -2.31 18.05 -10.06
N ASP A 105 -2.15 19.18 -10.77
CA ASP A 105 -3.26 20.03 -11.17
C ASP A 105 -4.11 19.32 -12.24
N VAL A 106 -3.46 18.60 -13.17
CA VAL A 106 -4.15 17.76 -14.17
C VAL A 106 -4.94 16.65 -13.49
N LEU A 107 -4.33 15.98 -12.51
CA LEU A 107 -4.98 14.90 -11.77
C LEU A 107 -6.19 15.40 -10.96
N ASN A 108 -6.03 16.52 -10.25
CA ASN A 108 -7.10 17.13 -9.47
C ASN A 108 -8.28 17.56 -10.36
N ALA A 109 -8.01 18.12 -11.54
CA ALA A 109 -9.06 18.51 -12.49
C ALA A 109 -9.92 17.31 -12.94
N ILE A 110 -9.30 16.15 -13.18
CA ILE A 110 -10.02 14.92 -13.56
C ILE A 110 -10.87 14.43 -12.38
N LEU A 111 -10.29 14.33 -11.18
CA LEU A 111 -11.00 13.85 -9.99
C LEU A 111 -12.18 14.76 -9.60
N GLU A 112 -12.04 16.07 -9.74
CA GLU A 112 -13.13 17.03 -9.50
C GLU A 112 -14.23 16.93 -10.58
N ALA A 113 -13.88 16.68 -11.84
CA ALA A 113 -14.87 16.43 -12.89
C ALA A 113 -15.70 15.16 -12.61
N GLU A 114 -15.06 14.08 -12.14
CA GLU A 114 -15.75 12.83 -11.79
C GLU A 114 -16.69 12.96 -10.60
N LYS A 115 -16.33 13.73 -9.56
CA LYS A 115 -17.21 13.96 -8.39
C LYS A 115 -18.49 14.72 -8.75
N ASN A 116 -18.45 15.53 -9.81
CA ASN A 116 -19.54 16.39 -10.26
C ASN A 116 -20.42 15.74 -11.35
N ALA A 117 -20.06 14.54 -11.82
CA ALA A 117 -20.82 13.77 -12.80
C ALA A 117 -21.83 12.83 -12.12
#